data_AF-A0A955FDR3-F1
#
_entry.id   AF-A0A955FDR3-F1
#
_cell.length_a   1.000
_cell.length_b   1.000
_cell.length_c   1.000
_cell.angle_alpha   90.00
_cell.angle_beta   90.00
_cell.angle_gamma   90.00
#
_symmetry.space_group_name_H-M   'P 1'
#
loop_
_entity.id
_entity.type
_entity.pdbx_description
1 polymer ?
#
loop_
_entity_poly.entity_id
_entity_poly.type
_entity_poly.pdbx_seq_one_letter_code
_entity_poly.pdbx_strand_id
1 'polypeptide(L)'
;MKTIAVIFGSRSAEHDISIVTALSAIIKPLEATKKYKVEAVYIAKDGSWYWDEKLKDIKLYQSGAIDEFMRKAPKVQLQFDNGLTLVKSSQFAGRKAYKKIDVVFPATHGTHGEDGELMGLLEMANVPYVGCDVPSSAVAMDKVLSKLQTQAYGIVSPKMKFFTKSEYSENVEGWLQAIKKDLKMPLFVKPVRLGSSIGITRVENEKELVNAIEVALHYDDKALVEEAVANLIEVTVPIIGNDELIPASVEQPFPKDDGVFDFETKYMNQGKGGKKVGGGKAGAQGYSKIPASISKDLYDKSLETALSVYKAVGCQGIARIDLLIDSKAKKVYFNEINPLPGSLYNHNWRASGWSNVDLVTRLVDLAEERWNAKQKLTTTFSTNFLKQF
;
A
#
# COMPACT_ATOMS: atom_id res chain seq x y z
N MET A 1 -10.05 24.82 -12.85
CA MET A 1 -9.03 23.74 -12.80
C MET A 1 -9.16 23.08 -11.44
N LYS A 2 -9.34 21.75 -11.36
CA LYS A 2 -9.47 21.05 -10.07
C LYS A 2 -8.13 21.07 -9.33
N THR A 3 -8.18 21.20 -8.01
CA THR A 3 -7.02 21.18 -7.12
C THR A 3 -6.87 19.79 -6.51
N ILE A 4 -5.74 19.15 -6.78
CA ILE A 4 -5.38 17.84 -6.22
C ILE A 4 -4.35 18.05 -5.11
N ALA A 5 -4.66 17.65 -3.88
CA ALA A 5 -3.65 17.55 -2.82
C ALA A 5 -2.99 16.17 -2.88
N VAL A 6 -1.68 16.12 -3.07
CA VAL A 6 -0.91 14.88 -2.92
C VAL A 6 -0.38 14.84 -1.49
N ILE A 7 -0.88 13.90 -0.69
CA ILE A 7 -0.52 13.75 0.74
C ILE A 7 0.54 12.65 0.88
N PHE A 8 1.70 12.97 1.45
CA PHE A 8 2.83 12.04 1.54
C PHE A 8 3.70 12.27 2.79
N GLY A 9 4.73 11.44 2.99
CA GLY A 9 5.45 11.27 4.25
C GLY A 9 4.72 10.31 5.20
N SER A 10 4.38 10.79 6.39
CA SER A 10 3.74 10.12 7.54
C SER A 10 4.70 9.50 8.56
N ARG A 11 4.16 9.07 9.71
CA ARG A 11 4.90 8.46 10.83
C ARG A 11 5.14 6.97 10.58
N SER A 12 5.81 6.65 9.48
CA SER A 12 5.98 5.29 8.99
C SER A 12 7.45 4.97 8.69
N ALA A 13 7.83 3.70 8.76
CA ALA A 13 9.13 3.21 8.30
C ALA A 13 9.34 3.44 6.79
N GLU A 14 8.25 3.60 6.03
CA GLU A 14 8.25 3.80 4.57
C GLU A 14 8.13 5.28 4.18
N HIS A 15 8.43 6.19 5.12
CA HIS A 15 8.36 7.65 4.94
C HIS A 15 9.12 8.14 3.69
N ASP A 16 10.33 7.64 3.46
CA ASP A 16 11.16 8.10 2.35
C ASP A 16 10.64 7.56 1.00
N ILE A 17 10.10 6.34 0.98
CA ILE A 17 9.44 5.75 -0.20
C ILE A 17 8.17 6.53 -0.58
N SER A 18 7.45 7.00 0.43
CA SER A 18 6.26 7.83 0.29
C SER A 18 6.60 9.17 -0.40
N ILE A 19 7.71 9.82 -0.02
CA ILE A 19 8.23 11.01 -0.71
C ILE A 19 8.55 10.71 -2.18
N VAL A 20 9.32 9.64 -2.46
CA VAL A 20 9.69 9.28 -3.84
C VAL A 20 8.45 9.00 -4.69
N THR A 21 7.48 8.28 -4.15
CA THR A 21 6.21 7.95 -4.82
C THR A 21 5.44 9.22 -5.17
N ALA A 22 5.26 10.12 -4.19
CA ALA A 22 4.55 11.37 -4.37
C ALA A 22 5.19 12.23 -5.47
N LEU A 23 6.50 12.45 -5.40
CA LEU A 23 7.19 13.35 -6.32
C LEU A 23 7.29 12.77 -7.74
N SER A 24 7.67 11.50 -7.87
CA SER A 24 8.03 10.92 -9.16
C SER A 24 6.87 10.22 -9.89
N ALA A 25 6.00 9.53 -9.15
CA ALA A 25 4.94 8.72 -9.74
C ALA A 25 3.60 9.44 -9.79
N ILE A 26 3.39 10.47 -8.96
CA ILE A 26 2.09 11.16 -8.84
C ILE A 26 2.18 12.63 -9.27
N ILE A 27 2.93 13.47 -8.58
CA ILE A 27 2.98 14.93 -8.81
C ILE A 27 3.47 15.25 -10.22
N LYS A 28 4.64 14.74 -10.62
CA LYS A 28 5.20 15.00 -11.95
C LYS A 28 4.23 14.59 -13.09
N PRO A 29 3.66 13.37 -13.11
CA PRO A 29 2.67 13.00 -14.12
C PRO A 29 1.40 13.86 -14.08
N LEU A 30 0.86 14.18 -12.89
CA LEU A 30 -0.33 15.03 -12.77
C LEU A 30 -0.08 16.45 -13.30
N GLU A 31 1.07 17.05 -13.00
CA GLU A 31 1.45 18.37 -13.52
C GLU A 31 1.67 18.36 -15.04
N ALA A 32 2.25 17.28 -15.57
CA ALA A 32 2.46 17.12 -17.01
C ALA A 32 1.14 17.13 -17.81
N THR A 33 0.01 16.76 -17.18
CA THR A 33 -1.31 16.83 -17.81
C THR A 33 -1.77 18.28 -18.08
N LYS A 34 -1.30 19.24 -17.28
CA LYS A 34 -1.79 20.64 -17.24
C LYS A 34 -3.30 20.78 -16.98
N LYS A 35 -3.99 19.70 -16.55
CA LYS A 35 -5.44 19.67 -16.26
C LYS A 35 -5.76 20.00 -14.80
N TYR A 36 -4.78 19.89 -13.91
CA TYR A 36 -4.96 19.98 -12.47
C TYR A 36 -4.00 20.98 -11.85
N LYS A 37 -4.43 21.60 -10.75
CA LYS A 37 -3.54 22.29 -9.83
C LYS A 37 -3.07 21.29 -8.78
N VAL A 38 -1.79 20.94 -8.79
CA VAL A 38 -1.26 19.93 -7.88
C VAL A 38 -0.61 20.61 -6.68
N GLU A 39 -1.06 20.30 -5.47
CA GLU A 39 -0.57 20.85 -4.22
C GLU A 39 0.15 19.76 -3.42
N ALA A 40 1.39 20.00 -3.02
CA ALA A 40 2.19 19.04 -2.24
C ALA A 40 1.92 19.22 -0.74
N VAL A 41 1.41 18.17 -0.09
CA VAL A 41 1.10 18.15 1.35
C VAL A 41 1.95 17.08 2.03
N TYR A 42 2.94 17.52 2.81
CA TYR A 42 3.91 16.65 3.48
C TYR A 42 3.57 16.49 4.95
N ILE A 43 3.54 15.25 5.43
CA ILE A 43 3.41 14.87 6.83
C ILE A 43 4.79 14.44 7.32
N ALA A 44 5.37 15.21 8.24
CA ALA A 44 6.68 14.94 8.79
C ALA A 44 6.68 13.74 9.75
N LYS A 45 7.88 13.27 10.13
CA LYS A 45 8.08 12.14 11.06
C LYS A 45 7.54 12.40 12.48
N ASP A 46 7.32 13.65 12.85
CA ASP A 46 6.66 14.04 14.10
C ASP A 46 5.12 14.16 13.98
N GLY A 47 4.57 13.91 12.78
CA GLY A 47 3.15 14.05 12.47
C GLY A 47 2.71 15.47 12.11
N SER A 48 3.61 16.45 12.04
CA SER A 48 3.28 17.82 11.62
C SER A 48 3.03 17.90 10.11
N TRP A 49 2.00 18.65 9.69
CA TRP A 49 1.62 18.80 8.29
C TRP A 49 2.15 20.11 7.69
N TYR A 50 2.63 20.06 6.46
CA TYR A 50 3.15 21.19 5.70
C TYR A 50 2.59 21.17 4.28
N TRP A 51 2.33 22.36 3.71
CA TRP A 51 1.86 22.53 2.34
C TRP A 51 2.63 23.66 1.69
N ASP A 52 3.39 23.38 0.62
CA ASP A 52 4.23 24.36 -0.07
C ASP A 52 4.72 23.84 -1.43
N GLU A 53 4.97 24.73 -2.38
CA GLU A 53 5.54 24.37 -3.69
C GLU A 53 6.97 23.81 -3.55
N LYS A 54 7.75 24.27 -2.57
CA LYS A 54 9.12 23.78 -2.33
C LYS A 54 9.16 22.30 -1.99
N LEU A 55 8.08 21.74 -1.44
CA LEU A 55 7.99 20.33 -1.08
C LEU A 55 8.01 19.40 -2.31
N LYS A 56 7.84 19.94 -3.52
CA LYS A 56 7.92 19.19 -4.79
C LYS A 56 9.36 18.91 -5.25
N ASP A 57 10.36 19.57 -4.66
CA ASP A 57 11.76 19.39 -5.05
C ASP A 57 12.42 18.28 -4.22
N ILE A 58 12.84 17.19 -4.88
CA ILE A 58 13.54 16.07 -4.25
C ILE A 58 14.83 16.52 -3.55
N LYS A 59 15.48 17.59 -4.03
CA LYS A 59 16.73 18.11 -3.45
C LYS A 59 16.55 18.56 -2.01
N LEU A 60 15.35 19.03 -1.64
CA LEU A 60 15.03 19.45 -0.27
C LEU A 60 15.23 18.30 0.73
N TYR A 61 14.88 17.09 0.33
CA TYR A 61 15.00 15.88 1.15
C TYR A 61 16.42 15.30 1.09
N GLN A 62 17.02 15.26 -0.11
CA GLN A 62 18.37 14.70 -0.30
C GLN A 62 19.46 15.49 0.45
N SER A 63 19.31 16.81 0.59
CA SER A 63 20.29 17.65 1.27
C SER A 63 20.06 17.77 2.78
N GLY A 64 18.98 17.19 3.32
CA GLY A 64 18.55 17.41 4.71
C GLY A 64 17.96 18.81 4.98
N ALA A 65 17.80 19.66 3.96
CA ALA A 65 17.26 21.01 4.12
C ALA A 65 15.76 21.02 4.51
N ILE A 66 15.09 19.88 4.42
CA ILE A 66 13.73 19.68 4.91
C ILE A 66 13.58 20.06 6.40
N ASP A 67 14.58 19.79 7.24
CA ASP A 67 14.52 20.11 8.67
C ASP A 67 14.52 21.63 8.91
N GLU A 68 15.34 22.36 8.17
CA GLU A 68 15.36 23.82 8.23
C GLU A 68 14.07 24.42 7.68
N PHE A 69 13.54 23.85 6.58
CA PHE A 69 12.24 24.25 6.05
C PHE A 69 11.14 24.10 7.09
N MET A 70 11.06 22.94 7.76
CA MET A 70 10.03 22.65 8.77
C MET A 70 10.09 23.60 9.98
N ARG A 71 11.28 24.03 10.39
CA ARG A 71 11.43 25.01 11.50
C ARG A 71 10.85 26.39 11.17
N LYS A 72 10.83 26.77 9.89
CA LYS A 72 10.39 28.09 9.43
C LYS A 72 8.98 28.09 8.84
N ALA A 73 8.56 26.96 8.27
CA ALA A 73 7.28 26.85 7.59
C ALA A 73 6.11 26.79 8.58
N PRO A 74 5.02 27.54 8.35
CA PRO A 74 3.83 27.41 9.17
C PRO A 74 3.18 26.04 8.95
N LYS A 75 2.79 25.39 10.05
CA LYS A 75 2.07 24.13 10.02
C LYS A 75 0.68 24.32 9.42
N VAL A 76 0.18 23.26 8.79
CA VAL A 76 -1.14 23.20 8.16
C VAL A 76 -2.16 22.70 9.17
N GLN A 77 -3.32 23.34 9.17
CA GLN A 77 -4.56 22.89 9.81
C GLN A 77 -5.54 22.45 8.73
N LEU A 78 -6.40 21.50 9.07
CA LEU A 78 -7.45 21.00 8.19
C LEU A 78 -8.81 21.53 8.66
N GLN A 79 -9.63 21.97 7.72
CA GLN A 79 -10.99 22.46 7.96
C GLN A 79 -11.97 21.66 7.08
N PHE A 80 -13.11 21.26 7.66
CA PHE A 80 -14.04 20.27 7.06
C PHE A 80 -15.46 20.80 6.77
N ASP A 81 -15.71 22.10 6.88
CA ASP A 81 -17.07 22.65 6.81
C ASP A 81 -17.82 22.32 5.50
N ASN A 82 -17.12 22.29 4.36
CA ASN A 82 -17.69 22.08 3.02
C ASN A 82 -16.69 21.35 2.11
N GLY A 83 -16.20 20.20 2.57
CA GLY A 83 -15.07 19.51 1.96
C GLY A 83 -13.77 19.77 2.72
N LEU A 84 -12.65 19.36 2.14
CA LEU A 84 -11.32 19.57 2.71
C LEU A 84 -10.75 20.95 2.31
N THR A 85 -10.36 21.75 3.31
CA THR A 85 -9.58 22.98 3.09
C THR A 85 -8.30 22.97 3.93
N LEU A 86 -7.15 23.23 3.28
CA LEU A 86 -5.88 23.45 3.96
C LEU A 86 -5.78 24.90 4.42
N VAL A 87 -5.38 25.10 5.67
CA VAL A 87 -5.24 26.41 6.29
C VAL A 87 -3.85 26.54 6.91
N LYS A 88 -3.11 27.61 6.58
CA LYS A 88 -1.84 27.93 7.25
C LYS A 88 -1.71 29.43 7.47
N SER A 89 -0.87 29.84 8.41
CA SER A 89 -0.53 31.26 8.58
C SER A 89 0.11 31.79 7.29
N SER A 90 -0.29 33.00 6.88
CA SER A 90 0.31 33.70 5.75
C SER A 90 1.64 34.34 6.14
N GLN A 91 2.42 34.75 5.14
CA GLN A 91 3.60 35.60 5.34
C GLN A 91 3.24 37.00 5.86
N PHE A 92 1.98 37.43 5.70
CA PHE A 92 1.47 38.67 6.25
C PHE A 92 0.85 38.44 7.63
N ALA A 93 1.34 39.17 8.64
CA ALA A 93 0.90 39.05 10.02
C ALA A 93 -0.64 39.13 10.13
N GLY A 94 -1.23 38.20 10.88
CA GLY A 94 -2.68 38.12 11.10
C GLY A 94 -3.50 37.56 9.94
N ARG A 95 -2.90 37.27 8.77
CA ARG A 95 -3.62 36.66 7.63
C ARG A 95 -3.40 35.15 7.59
N LYS A 96 -4.41 34.43 7.09
CA LYS A 96 -4.34 32.99 6.81
C LYS A 96 -4.41 32.75 5.30
N ALA A 97 -3.70 31.73 4.83
CA ALA A 97 -3.82 31.21 3.48
C ALA A 97 -4.75 30.00 3.50
N TYR A 98 -5.67 29.96 2.53
CA TYR A 98 -6.67 28.90 2.38
C TYR A 98 -6.52 28.21 1.02
N LYS A 99 -6.68 26.89 1.02
CA LYS A 99 -6.69 26.09 -0.20
C LYS A 99 -7.77 25.03 -0.11
N LYS A 100 -8.87 25.25 -0.83
CA LYS A 100 -9.89 24.23 -1.04
C LYS A 100 -9.31 23.12 -1.93
N ILE A 101 -9.52 21.87 -1.52
CA ILE A 101 -9.06 20.67 -2.21
C ILE A 101 -10.26 20.00 -2.86
N ASP A 102 -10.14 19.68 -4.15
CA ASP A 102 -11.20 19.01 -4.91
C ASP A 102 -11.02 17.49 -4.89
N VAL A 103 -9.77 17.00 -4.92
CA VAL A 103 -9.44 15.56 -4.83
C VAL A 103 -8.17 15.39 -4.00
N VAL A 104 -8.09 14.32 -3.22
CA VAL A 104 -6.86 13.91 -2.53
C VAL A 104 -6.23 12.70 -3.22
N PHE A 105 -4.92 12.75 -3.42
CA PHE A 105 -4.13 11.62 -3.88
C PHE A 105 -3.18 11.20 -2.75
N PRO A 106 -3.54 10.18 -1.95
CA PRO A 106 -2.64 9.64 -0.94
C PRO A 106 -1.40 9.00 -1.60
N ALA A 107 -0.24 9.22 -1.00
CA ALA A 107 1.03 8.60 -1.35
C ALA A 107 1.78 8.10 -0.10
N THR A 108 1.07 7.97 1.03
CA THR A 108 1.57 7.46 2.31
C THR A 108 1.62 5.94 2.32
N HIS A 109 2.77 5.37 2.70
CA HIS A 109 2.98 3.92 2.81
C HIS A 109 3.15 3.50 4.26
N GLY A 110 2.73 2.30 4.61
CA GLY A 110 2.70 1.76 5.96
C GLY A 110 1.66 2.41 6.87
N THR A 111 2.04 2.60 8.13
CA THR A 111 1.15 3.06 9.20
C THR A 111 0.74 4.53 9.05
N HIS A 112 -0.42 4.87 9.63
CA HIS A 112 -0.99 6.23 9.67
C HIS A 112 -1.27 6.82 8.29
N GLY A 113 -1.77 5.99 7.38
CA GLY A 113 -1.83 6.29 5.95
C GLY A 113 -2.64 5.24 5.20
N GLU A 114 -1.96 4.24 4.66
CA GLU A 114 -2.59 3.18 3.85
C GLU A 114 -3.39 2.16 4.68
N ASP A 115 -3.24 2.18 6.01
CA ASP A 115 -3.99 1.40 7.00
C ASP A 115 -5.42 1.91 7.26
N GLY A 116 -5.81 3.00 6.62
CA GLY A 116 -7.18 3.53 6.63
C GLY A 116 -7.38 4.71 7.59
N GLU A 117 -6.40 5.08 8.41
CA GLU A 117 -6.51 6.24 9.30
C GLU A 117 -6.68 7.54 8.49
N LEU A 118 -5.86 7.73 7.46
CA LEU A 118 -5.97 8.88 6.57
C LEU A 118 -7.32 8.84 5.81
N MET A 119 -7.74 7.68 5.32
CA MET A 119 -9.02 7.52 4.63
C MET A 119 -10.19 7.94 5.52
N GLY A 120 -10.17 7.59 6.81
CA GLY A 120 -11.20 8.00 7.76
C GLY A 120 -11.30 9.52 7.90
N LEU A 121 -10.16 10.20 7.94
CA LEU A 121 -10.12 11.67 7.92
C LEU A 121 -10.72 12.22 6.63
N LEU A 122 -10.42 11.63 5.48
CA LEU A 122 -10.89 12.09 4.17
C LEU A 122 -12.39 11.82 3.96
N GLU A 123 -12.92 10.70 4.47
CA GLU A 123 -14.36 10.41 4.51
C GLU A 123 -15.10 11.44 5.37
N MET A 124 -14.58 11.78 6.56
CA MET A 124 -15.16 12.82 7.42
C MET A 124 -15.12 14.20 6.78
N ALA A 125 -14.07 14.48 6.01
CA ALA A 125 -13.95 15.71 5.24
C ALA A 125 -14.83 15.72 3.97
N ASN A 126 -15.51 14.62 3.64
CA ASN A 126 -16.29 14.42 2.41
C ASN A 126 -15.56 14.87 1.13
N VAL A 127 -14.27 14.53 1.01
CA VAL A 127 -13.46 14.82 -0.18
C VAL A 127 -13.19 13.52 -0.95
N PRO A 128 -13.33 13.48 -2.29
CA PRO A 128 -12.92 12.31 -3.05
C PRO A 128 -11.42 12.07 -2.89
N TYR A 129 -11.03 10.80 -2.77
CA TYR A 129 -9.64 10.42 -2.67
C TYR A 129 -9.32 9.16 -3.48
N VAL A 130 -8.07 9.06 -3.94
CA VAL A 130 -7.57 7.91 -4.70
C VAL A 130 -7.28 6.72 -3.78
N GLY A 131 -7.62 5.51 -4.24
CA GLY A 131 -7.29 4.24 -3.57
C GLY A 131 -8.44 3.65 -2.75
N CYS A 132 -8.12 2.59 -2.00
CA CYS A 132 -9.07 1.82 -1.20
C CYS A 132 -9.74 2.69 -0.12
N ASP A 133 -10.95 2.32 0.30
CA ASP A 133 -11.65 2.98 1.40
C ASP A 133 -11.18 2.47 2.79
N VAL A 134 -11.80 2.96 3.87
CA VAL A 134 -11.38 2.64 5.24
C VAL A 134 -11.38 1.12 5.51
N PRO A 135 -12.48 0.37 5.31
CA PRO A 135 -12.48 -1.07 5.58
C PRO A 135 -11.47 -1.82 4.72
N SER A 136 -11.39 -1.54 3.41
CA SER A 136 -10.48 -2.26 2.54
C SER A 136 -9.02 -1.96 2.83
N SER A 137 -8.67 -0.73 3.17
CA SER A 137 -7.32 -0.37 3.63
C SER A 137 -6.94 -1.10 4.93
N ALA A 138 -7.82 -1.10 5.93
CA ALA A 138 -7.58 -1.76 7.21
C ALA A 138 -7.42 -3.28 7.06
N VAL A 139 -8.30 -3.92 6.27
CA VAL A 139 -8.23 -5.35 5.97
C VAL A 139 -6.97 -5.69 5.17
N ALA A 140 -6.62 -4.87 4.17
CA ALA A 140 -5.46 -5.12 3.33
C ALA A 140 -4.15 -5.06 4.12
N MET A 141 -4.03 -4.12 5.07
CA MET A 141 -2.84 -3.96 5.88
C MET A 141 -2.65 -5.06 6.94
N ASP A 142 -3.74 -5.66 7.44
CA ASP A 142 -3.66 -6.78 8.36
C ASP A 142 -3.63 -8.12 7.59
N LYS A 143 -2.45 -8.77 7.55
CA LYS A 143 -2.26 -10.07 6.85
C LYS A 143 -3.19 -11.17 7.35
N VAL A 144 -3.60 -11.13 8.62
CA VAL A 144 -4.53 -12.10 9.18
C VAL A 144 -5.94 -11.81 8.68
N LEU A 145 -6.39 -10.56 8.77
CA LEU A 145 -7.74 -10.17 8.31
C LEU A 145 -7.90 -10.40 6.82
N SER A 146 -6.95 -9.98 6.00
CA SER A 146 -6.99 -10.23 4.55
C SER A 146 -7.03 -11.72 4.21
N LYS A 147 -6.25 -12.57 4.87
CA LYS A 147 -6.29 -14.03 4.65
C LYS A 147 -7.60 -14.66 5.13
N LEU A 148 -8.09 -14.30 6.31
CA LEU A 148 -9.39 -14.81 6.81
C LEU A 148 -10.56 -14.38 5.91
N GLN A 149 -10.57 -13.13 5.47
CA GLN A 149 -11.59 -12.61 4.58
C GLN A 149 -11.55 -13.33 3.22
N THR A 150 -10.38 -13.43 2.59
CA THR A 150 -10.24 -14.12 1.29
C THR A 150 -10.55 -15.62 1.38
N GLN A 151 -10.24 -16.28 2.50
CA GLN A 151 -10.63 -17.67 2.75
C GLN A 151 -12.15 -17.87 2.75
N ALA A 152 -12.93 -16.90 3.26
CA ALA A 152 -14.40 -16.95 3.20
C ALA A 152 -14.94 -16.93 1.76
N TYR A 153 -14.16 -16.44 0.80
CA TYR A 153 -14.46 -16.48 -0.64
C TYR A 153 -13.87 -17.71 -1.35
N GLY A 154 -13.35 -18.69 -0.60
CA GLY A 154 -12.74 -19.90 -1.16
C GLY A 154 -11.34 -19.69 -1.75
N ILE A 155 -10.73 -18.52 -1.53
CA ILE A 155 -9.37 -18.23 -2.00
C ILE A 155 -8.38 -18.86 -1.02
N VAL A 156 -7.46 -19.65 -1.55
CA VAL A 156 -6.50 -20.39 -0.73
C VAL A 156 -5.31 -19.51 -0.37
N SER A 157 -4.92 -19.48 0.89
CA SER A 157 -3.64 -18.96 1.39
C SER A 157 -2.80 -20.10 1.99
N PRO A 158 -1.50 -19.90 2.25
CA PRO A 158 -0.74 -20.86 3.05
C PRO A 158 -1.43 -21.12 4.39
N LYS A 159 -1.30 -22.35 4.91
CA LYS A 159 -1.87 -22.70 6.20
C LYS A 159 -1.15 -21.90 7.28
N MET A 160 -1.93 -21.34 8.21
CA MET A 160 -1.40 -20.35 9.15
C MET A 160 -1.94 -20.53 10.57
N LYS A 161 -1.17 -20.00 11.53
CA LYS A 161 -1.55 -19.70 12.91
C LYS A 161 -1.20 -18.25 13.20
N PHE A 162 -1.98 -17.59 14.03
CA PHE A 162 -1.68 -16.24 14.49
C PHE A 162 -2.11 -16.11 15.94
N PHE A 163 -1.48 -15.17 16.64
CA PHE A 163 -1.71 -14.89 18.04
C PHE A 163 -1.21 -13.49 18.36
N THR A 164 -1.83 -12.88 19.38
CA THR A 164 -1.36 -11.65 19.98
C THR A 164 -0.16 -11.91 20.89
N LYS A 165 0.58 -10.85 21.20
CA LYS A 165 1.68 -10.88 22.16
C LYS A 165 1.24 -11.38 23.53
N SER A 166 0.06 -10.95 24.00
CA SER A 166 -0.51 -11.38 25.29
C SER A 166 -0.77 -12.89 25.27
N GLU A 167 -1.50 -13.38 24.28
CA GLU A 167 -1.83 -14.81 24.14
C GLU A 167 -0.57 -15.67 24.05
N TYR A 168 0.48 -15.21 23.36
CA TYR A 168 1.74 -15.93 23.28
C TYR A 168 2.48 -15.96 24.61
N SER A 169 2.59 -14.82 25.30
CA SER A 169 3.27 -14.71 26.58
C SER A 169 2.58 -15.50 27.70
N GLU A 170 1.25 -15.65 27.63
CA GLU A 170 0.48 -16.45 28.60
C GLU A 170 0.75 -17.96 28.49
N ASN A 171 1.03 -18.48 27.28
CA ASN A 171 1.24 -19.91 27.06
C ASN A 171 2.16 -20.21 25.86
N VAL A 172 3.44 -19.87 26.00
CA VAL A 172 4.46 -20.07 24.95
C VAL A 172 4.51 -21.53 24.49
N GLU A 173 4.64 -22.48 25.41
CA GLU A 173 4.76 -23.91 25.09
C GLU A 173 3.52 -24.44 24.36
N GLY A 174 2.32 -24.02 24.77
CA GLY A 174 1.07 -24.41 24.12
C GLY A 174 1.00 -23.92 22.67
N TRP A 175 1.45 -22.69 22.40
CA TRP A 175 1.51 -22.16 21.03
C TRP A 175 2.54 -22.90 20.17
N LEU A 176 3.73 -23.20 20.70
CA LEU A 176 4.74 -23.97 19.98
C LEU A 176 4.23 -25.38 19.63
N GLN A 177 3.55 -26.05 20.57
CA GLN A 177 2.92 -27.34 20.32
C GLN A 177 1.80 -27.25 19.27
N ALA A 178 0.96 -26.21 19.34
CA ALA A 178 -0.11 -25.99 18.36
C ALA A 178 0.44 -25.73 16.96
N ILE A 179 1.51 -24.94 16.83
CA ILE A 179 2.22 -24.70 15.57
C ILE A 179 2.79 -26.02 15.03
N LYS A 180 3.50 -26.79 15.86
CA LYS A 180 4.12 -28.07 15.47
C LYS A 180 3.11 -29.13 15.06
N LYS A 181 1.94 -29.13 15.68
CA LYS A 181 0.84 -30.05 15.36
C LYS A 181 0.18 -29.71 14.02
N ASP A 182 -0.05 -28.43 13.76
CA ASP A 182 -0.89 -28.01 12.65
C ASP A 182 -0.12 -27.55 11.42
N LEU A 183 1.12 -27.06 11.54
CA LEU A 183 1.91 -26.51 10.44
C LEU A 183 3.16 -27.36 10.15
N LYS A 184 3.57 -27.39 8.88
CA LYS A 184 4.75 -28.11 8.40
C LYS A 184 5.89 -27.15 8.06
N MET A 185 7.09 -27.47 8.56
CA MET A 185 8.32 -26.76 8.20
C MET A 185 8.66 -26.92 6.71
N PRO A 186 9.33 -25.93 6.08
CA PRO A 186 9.75 -24.66 6.67
C PRO A 186 8.57 -23.69 6.86
N LEU A 187 8.66 -22.79 7.83
CA LEU A 187 7.64 -21.79 8.14
C LEU A 187 8.15 -20.38 7.86
N PHE A 188 7.23 -19.43 7.68
CA PHE A 188 7.49 -18.01 7.74
C PHE A 188 6.82 -17.41 8.98
N VAL A 189 7.57 -16.62 9.74
CA VAL A 189 7.05 -15.81 10.84
C VAL A 189 7.06 -14.35 10.41
N LYS A 190 5.94 -13.66 10.56
CA LYS A 190 5.73 -12.30 10.05
C LYS A 190 5.03 -11.42 11.11
N PRO A 191 5.43 -10.15 11.29
CA PRO A 191 4.54 -9.16 11.88
C PRO A 191 3.31 -8.97 10.97
N VAL A 192 2.15 -8.77 11.58
CA VAL A 192 0.88 -8.80 10.85
C VAL A 192 0.68 -7.54 10.01
N ARG A 193 1.01 -6.36 10.53
CA ARG A 193 0.67 -5.05 9.95
C ARG A 193 1.84 -4.29 9.31
N LEU A 194 3.03 -4.88 9.25
CA LEU A 194 4.17 -4.23 8.60
C LEU A 194 4.37 -4.68 7.14
N GLY A 195 4.71 -3.72 6.28
CA GLY A 195 5.10 -3.98 4.90
C GLY A 195 6.59 -4.29 4.74
N SER A 196 7.04 -4.33 3.48
CA SER A 196 8.46 -4.25 3.14
C SER A 196 9.38 -5.36 3.68
N SER A 197 8.81 -6.51 4.02
CA SER A 197 9.54 -7.68 4.55
C SER A 197 10.29 -7.43 5.87
N ILE A 198 9.98 -6.33 6.56
CA ILE A 198 10.57 -6.01 7.87
C ILE A 198 10.06 -7.02 8.90
N GLY A 199 10.98 -7.66 9.62
CA GLY A 199 10.64 -8.65 10.66
C GLY A 199 10.12 -9.99 10.13
N ILE A 200 10.18 -10.25 8.81
CA ILE A 200 9.84 -11.55 8.24
C ILE A 200 11.03 -12.50 8.36
N THR A 201 10.82 -13.67 8.96
CA THR A 201 11.86 -14.69 9.12
C THR A 201 11.38 -16.03 8.57
N ARG A 202 12.18 -16.66 7.70
CA ARG A 202 12.01 -18.07 7.32
C ARG A 202 12.68 -18.95 8.36
N VAL A 203 11.97 -19.95 8.87
CA VAL A 203 12.46 -20.87 9.90
C VAL A 203 12.41 -22.30 9.39
N GLU A 204 13.50 -23.04 9.61
CA GLU A 204 13.62 -24.45 9.21
C GLU A 204 13.54 -25.42 10.40
N ASN A 205 13.67 -24.91 11.63
CA ASN A 205 13.63 -25.71 12.84
C ASN A 205 12.99 -24.97 14.03
N GLU A 206 12.73 -25.72 15.10
CA GLU A 206 12.01 -25.25 16.28
C GLU A 206 12.79 -24.19 17.08
N LYS A 207 14.13 -24.21 17.05
CA LYS A 207 14.95 -23.19 17.75
C LYS A 207 14.84 -21.82 17.07
N GLU A 208 14.85 -21.80 15.74
CA GLU A 208 14.66 -20.58 14.96
C GLU A 208 13.26 -19.99 15.13
N LEU A 209 12.23 -20.84 15.30
CA LEU A 209 10.85 -20.42 15.46
C LEU A 209 10.64 -19.47 16.64
N VAL A 210 11.20 -19.79 17.82
CA VAL A 210 11.05 -18.97 19.03
C VAL A 210 11.62 -17.56 18.81
N ASN A 211 12.87 -17.48 18.33
CA ASN A 211 13.53 -16.20 18.05
C ASN A 211 12.78 -15.40 16.97
N ALA A 212 12.29 -16.06 15.92
CA ALA A 212 11.53 -15.42 14.87
C ALA A 212 10.19 -14.83 15.38
N ILE A 213 9.50 -15.52 16.30
CA ILE A 213 8.28 -15.01 16.94
C ILE A 213 8.59 -13.78 17.80
N GLU A 214 9.67 -13.83 18.60
CA GLU A 214 10.09 -12.69 19.42
C GLU A 214 10.41 -11.45 18.56
N VAL A 215 11.12 -11.64 17.44
CA VAL A 215 11.40 -10.56 16.47
C VAL A 215 10.10 -10.00 15.89
N ALA A 216 9.17 -10.84 15.43
CA ALA A 216 7.89 -10.36 14.90
C ALA A 216 7.08 -9.58 15.95
N LEU A 217 7.02 -10.07 17.19
CA LEU A 217 6.31 -9.44 18.32
C LEU A 217 7.05 -8.24 18.94
N HIS A 218 8.27 -7.94 18.48
CA HIS A 218 8.95 -6.68 18.76
C HIS A 218 8.38 -5.55 17.89
N TYR A 219 8.01 -5.89 16.66
CA TYR A 219 7.56 -4.94 15.64
C TYR A 219 6.04 -4.77 15.56
N ASP A 220 5.27 -5.73 16.09
CA ASP A 220 3.82 -5.71 16.07
C ASP A 220 3.22 -6.41 17.31
N ASP A 221 1.96 -6.11 17.65
CA ASP A 221 1.26 -6.75 18.77
C ASP A 221 0.71 -8.15 18.42
N LYS A 222 0.80 -8.55 17.15
CA LYS A 222 0.33 -9.81 16.60
C LYS A 222 1.36 -10.39 15.65
N ALA A 223 1.56 -11.71 15.71
CA ALA A 223 2.41 -12.45 14.80
C ALA A 223 1.60 -13.45 13.98
N LEU A 224 2.04 -13.69 12.75
CA LEU A 224 1.55 -14.71 11.84
C LEU A 224 2.66 -15.74 11.60
N VAL A 225 2.34 -17.02 11.77
CA VAL A 225 3.20 -18.15 11.41
C VAL A 225 2.50 -18.93 10.30
N GLU A 226 3.12 -19.08 9.14
CA GLU A 226 2.52 -19.78 8.00
C GLU A 226 3.49 -20.75 7.31
N GLU A 227 2.94 -21.77 6.67
CA GLU A 227 3.73 -22.75 5.90
C GLU A 227 4.40 -22.10 4.68
N ALA A 228 5.65 -22.46 4.42
CA ALA A 228 6.30 -22.09 3.16
C ALA A 228 5.66 -22.86 1.99
N VAL A 229 5.52 -22.18 0.84
CA VAL A 229 5.05 -22.81 -0.39
C VAL A 229 6.23 -23.51 -1.08
N ALA A 230 6.07 -24.80 -1.40
CA ALA A 230 7.09 -25.58 -2.09
C ALA A 230 7.21 -25.21 -3.58
N ASN A 231 8.38 -25.41 -4.18
CA ASN A 231 8.65 -25.10 -5.60
C ASN A 231 8.22 -23.67 -5.99
N LEU A 232 8.51 -22.73 -5.09
CA LEU A 232 7.98 -21.37 -5.08
C LEU A 232 8.28 -20.61 -6.36
N ILE A 233 7.23 -20.05 -6.96
CA ILE A 233 7.29 -18.91 -7.86
C ILE A 233 6.43 -17.81 -7.25
N GLU A 234 7.01 -16.64 -7.04
CA GLU A 234 6.26 -15.44 -6.66
C GLU A 234 5.78 -14.72 -7.91
N VAL A 235 4.54 -14.23 -7.87
CA VAL A 235 4.02 -13.33 -8.89
C VAL A 235 3.22 -12.20 -8.27
N THR A 236 3.20 -11.07 -8.98
CA THR A 236 2.56 -9.85 -8.54
C THR A 236 1.64 -9.30 -9.62
N VAL A 237 0.44 -8.85 -9.22
CA VAL A 237 -0.60 -8.34 -10.11
C VAL A 237 -1.13 -6.99 -9.59
N PRO A 238 -0.69 -5.87 -10.17
CA PRO A 238 -1.32 -4.57 -9.95
C PRO A 238 -2.70 -4.53 -10.62
N ILE A 239 -3.69 -3.98 -9.93
CA ILE A 239 -5.08 -3.85 -10.40
C ILE A 239 -5.56 -2.43 -10.12
N ILE A 240 -6.25 -1.82 -11.08
CA ILE A 240 -7.06 -0.61 -10.87
C ILE A 240 -8.52 -0.89 -11.18
N GLY A 241 -9.42 -0.11 -10.58
CA GLY A 241 -10.85 -0.18 -10.86
C GLY A 241 -11.73 0.09 -9.65
N ASN A 242 -13.02 0.25 -9.90
CA ASN A 242 -14.05 0.21 -8.87
C ASN A 242 -14.89 -1.05 -9.14
N ASP A 243 -15.94 -0.95 -9.95
CA ASP A 243 -16.78 -2.09 -10.34
C ASP A 243 -16.17 -2.88 -11.50
N GLU A 244 -15.62 -2.17 -12.49
CA GLU A 244 -14.86 -2.75 -13.61
C GLU A 244 -13.36 -2.74 -13.29
N LEU A 245 -12.77 -3.93 -13.27
CA LEU A 245 -11.38 -4.13 -12.88
C LEU A 245 -10.47 -4.29 -14.10
N ILE A 246 -9.34 -3.60 -14.07
CA ILE A 246 -8.29 -3.67 -15.08
C ILE A 246 -7.02 -4.15 -14.38
N PRO A 247 -6.55 -5.39 -14.64
CA PRO A 247 -5.25 -5.84 -14.18
C PRO A 247 -4.13 -5.35 -15.13
N ALA A 248 -2.97 -5.04 -14.56
CA ALA A 248 -1.73 -4.94 -15.33
C ALA A 248 -1.15 -6.34 -15.63
N SER A 249 -0.10 -6.37 -16.43
CA SER A 249 0.66 -7.59 -16.73
C SER A 249 1.22 -8.20 -15.44
N VAL A 250 1.03 -9.52 -15.29
CA VAL A 250 1.58 -10.28 -14.17
C VAL A 250 3.10 -10.19 -14.23
N GLU A 251 3.71 -9.82 -13.12
CA GLU A 251 5.15 -9.77 -12.95
C GLU A 251 5.62 -11.00 -12.18
N GLN A 252 6.78 -11.53 -12.55
CA GLN A 252 7.52 -12.51 -11.77
C GLN A 252 8.80 -11.84 -11.25
N PRO A 253 8.84 -11.44 -9.96
CA PRO A 253 10.08 -11.00 -9.32
C PRO A 253 11.14 -12.11 -9.34
N PHE A 254 12.42 -11.77 -9.55
CA PHE A 254 13.50 -12.75 -9.48
C PHE A 254 13.97 -12.93 -8.03
N PRO A 255 13.91 -14.15 -7.47
CA PRO A 255 14.45 -14.39 -6.13
C PRO A 255 15.97 -14.17 -6.11
N LYS A 256 16.50 -13.66 -4.99
CA LYS A 256 17.91 -13.79 -4.63
C LYS A 256 18.14 -15.08 -3.82
N ASP A 257 19.41 -15.46 -3.67
CA ASP A 257 19.90 -16.74 -3.14
C ASP A 257 19.38 -17.15 -1.73
N ASP A 258 18.72 -16.26 -0.99
CA ASP A 258 18.13 -16.52 0.34
C ASP A 258 16.59 -16.69 0.33
N GLY A 259 15.93 -16.51 -0.83
CA GLY A 259 14.50 -16.72 -0.98
C GLY A 259 13.60 -15.67 -0.32
N VAL A 260 14.13 -14.49 0.06
CA VAL A 260 13.35 -13.39 0.64
C VAL A 260 13.64 -12.08 -0.10
N PHE A 261 12.59 -11.36 -0.51
CA PHE A 261 12.73 -10.01 -1.07
C PHE A 261 12.85 -8.97 0.04
N ASP A 262 14.07 -8.54 0.37
CA ASP A 262 14.34 -7.53 1.40
C ASP A 262 13.98 -6.09 0.97
N PHE A 263 13.85 -5.20 1.96
CA PHE A 263 13.57 -3.77 1.78
C PHE A 263 14.62 -3.07 0.91
N GLU A 264 15.91 -3.40 1.10
CA GLU A 264 16.99 -2.84 0.29
C GLU A 264 16.87 -3.20 -1.19
N THR A 265 16.43 -4.42 -1.52
CA THR A 265 16.26 -4.88 -2.90
C THR A 265 15.01 -4.28 -3.54
N LYS A 266 13.90 -4.17 -2.79
CA LYS A 266 12.66 -3.55 -3.29
C LYS A 266 12.83 -2.07 -3.66
N TYR A 267 13.73 -1.35 -2.98
CA TYR A 267 13.81 0.12 -3.12
C TYR A 267 15.19 0.70 -3.44
N MET A 268 16.29 0.15 -2.91
CA MET A 268 17.63 0.77 -3.07
C MET A 268 18.34 0.42 -4.38
N ASN A 269 17.92 -0.63 -5.10
CA ASN A 269 18.55 -1.01 -6.39
C ASN A 269 18.10 -0.18 -7.60
N GLN A 270 17.19 0.78 -7.43
CA GLN A 270 16.81 1.71 -8.51
C GLN A 270 17.92 2.74 -8.84
N GLY A 271 18.98 2.83 -8.02
CA GLY A 271 19.99 3.90 -8.10
C GLY A 271 21.41 3.51 -8.54
N LYS A 272 21.76 2.22 -8.66
CA LYS A 272 23.14 1.82 -9.01
C LYS A 272 23.19 1.28 -10.44
N GLY A 273 23.92 2.00 -11.30
CA GLY A 273 24.21 1.64 -12.69
C GLY A 273 24.97 0.32 -12.83
N GLY A 274 24.26 -0.80 -12.64
CA GLY A 274 24.76 -2.15 -12.92
C GLY A 274 24.90 -2.37 -14.42
N LYS A 275 26.06 -2.91 -14.82
CA LYS A 275 26.45 -3.22 -16.21
C LYS A 275 25.31 -3.81 -17.03
N LYS A 276 25.07 -3.22 -18.21
CA LYS A 276 24.28 -3.85 -19.29
C LYS A 276 24.89 -5.20 -19.64
N VAL A 277 24.23 -6.29 -19.25
CA VAL A 277 24.40 -7.60 -19.88
C VAL A 277 23.33 -7.71 -20.96
N GLY A 278 23.75 -8.05 -22.17
CA GLY A 278 23.03 -7.74 -23.41
C GLY A 278 21.73 -8.50 -23.68
N GLY A 279 20.98 -7.95 -24.63
CA GLY A 279 20.23 -8.74 -25.61
C GLY A 279 18.96 -9.45 -25.15
N GLY A 280 18.07 -8.76 -24.44
CA GLY A 280 16.70 -9.24 -24.22
C GLY A 280 15.85 -8.12 -23.62
N LYS A 281 14.55 -8.09 -23.92
CA LYS A 281 13.57 -7.17 -23.29
C LYS A 281 13.42 -7.53 -21.80
N ALA A 282 14.45 -7.24 -21.01
CA ALA A 282 14.43 -7.30 -19.57
C ALA A 282 13.58 -6.11 -19.08
N GLY A 283 12.65 -6.39 -18.17
CA GLY A 283 12.00 -5.34 -17.37
C GLY A 283 13.09 -4.45 -16.76
N ALA A 284 12.77 -3.18 -16.57
CA ALA A 284 13.70 -2.15 -16.10
C ALA A 284 14.69 -2.73 -15.07
N GLN A 285 15.95 -2.91 -15.44
CA GLN A 285 17.04 -3.36 -14.55
C GLN A 285 16.97 -4.78 -13.94
N GLY A 286 16.49 -5.80 -14.67
CA GLY A 286 16.90 -7.20 -14.43
C GLY A 286 16.52 -7.83 -13.08
N TYR A 287 15.61 -7.21 -12.32
CA TYR A 287 15.11 -7.72 -11.03
C TYR A 287 13.78 -8.48 -11.15
N SER A 288 13.14 -8.46 -12.31
CA SER A 288 11.91 -9.20 -12.58
C SER A 288 11.67 -9.48 -14.07
N LYS A 289 10.68 -10.32 -14.37
CA LYS A 289 10.12 -10.54 -15.72
C LYS A 289 8.70 -10.03 -15.81
N ILE A 290 8.43 -9.24 -16.85
CA ILE A 290 7.10 -8.75 -17.20
C ILE A 290 6.90 -8.94 -18.71
N PRO A 291 5.95 -9.79 -19.15
CA PRO A 291 5.10 -10.65 -18.33
C PRO A 291 5.88 -11.78 -17.63
N ALA A 292 5.30 -12.34 -16.58
CA ALA A 292 5.81 -13.48 -15.83
C ALA A 292 6.13 -14.68 -16.75
N SER A 293 7.25 -15.35 -16.51
CA SER A 293 7.73 -16.49 -17.32
C SER A 293 7.17 -17.81 -16.81
N ILE A 294 5.84 -17.92 -16.78
CA ILE A 294 5.08 -19.09 -16.32
C ILE A 294 4.17 -19.62 -17.43
N SER A 295 3.63 -20.84 -17.27
CA SER A 295 2.67 -21.39 -18.23
C SER A 295 1.41 -20.52 -18.31
N LYS A 296 0.76 -20.48 -19.49
CA LYS A 296 -0.49 -19.73 -19.69
C LYS A 296 -1.57 -20.06 -18.65
N ASP A 297 -1.74 -21.34 -18.31
CA ASP A 297 -2.69 -21.79 -17.28
C ASP A 297 -2.42 -21.15 -15.90
N LEU A 298 -1.16 -21.14 -15.46
CA LEU A 298 -0.77 -20.47 -14.21
C LEU A 298 -0.94 -18.95 -14.28
N TYR A 299 -0.62 -18.34 -15.43
CA TYR A 299 -0.81 -16.90 -15.63
C TYR A 299 -2.29 -16.51 -15.50
N ASP A 300 -3.17 -17.23 -16.19
CA ASP A 300 -4.62 -16.99 -16.17
C ASP A 300 -5.19 -17.22 -14.75
N LYS A 301 -4.77 -18.31 -14.07
CA LYS A 301 -5.16 -18.58 -12.68
C LYS A 301 -4.66 -17.51 -11.71
N SER A 302 -3.46 -16.99 -11.90
CA SER A 302 -2.94 -15.89 -11.08
C SER A 302 -3.75 -14.61 -11.26
N LEU A 303 -4.13 -14.27 -12.50
CA LEU A 303 -5.02 -13.14 -12.77
C LEU A 303 -6.40 -13.33 -12.12
N GLU A 304 -7.02 -14.48 -12.33
CA GLU A 304 -8.34 -14.81 -11.74
C GLU A 304 -8.30 -14.74 -10.21
N THR A 305 -7.26 -15.32 -9.60
CA THR A 305 -7.06 -15.27 -8.15
C THR A 305 -6.87 -13.83 -7.67
N ALA A 306 -6.03 -13.04 -8.34
CA ALA A 306 -5.79 -11.64 -7.95
C ALA A 306 -7.06 -10.78 -8.05
N LEU A 307 -7.84 -10.93 -9.12
CA LEU A 307 -9.12 -10.23 -9.27
C LEU A 307 -10.13 -10.66 -8.21
N SER A 308 -10.14 -11.94 -7.84
CA SER A 308 -11.00 -12.46 -6.77
C SER A 308 -10.58 -11.91 -5.40
N VAL A 309 -9.29 -11.84 -5.12
CA VAL A 309 -8.75 -11.21 -3.89
C VAL A 309 -9.16 -9.73 -3.82
N TYR A 310 -8.97 -8.98 -4.91
CA TYR A 310 -9.32 -7.56 -4.99
C TYR A 310 -10.80 -7.33 -4.62
N LYS A 311 -11.70 -8.14 -5.19
CA LYS A 311 -13.14 -8.09 -4.88
C LYS A 311 -13.45 -8.54 -3.46
N ALA A 312 -12.83 -9.63 -3.00
CA ALA A 312 -13.07 -10.19 -1.67
C ALA A 312 -12.71 -9.22 -0.56
N VAL A 313 -11.62 -8.44 -0.73
CA VAL A 313 -11.20 -7.38 0.22
C VAL A 313 -12.03 -6.10 0.08
N GLY A 314 -12.78 -5.94 -1.03
CA GLY A 314 -13.59 -4.76 -1.31
C GLY A 314 -12.80 -3.59 -1.90
N CYS A 315 -11.60 -3.85 -2.45
CA CYS A 315 -10.71 -2.81 -2.94
C CYS A 315 -11.35 -1.92 -4.00
N GLN A 316 -10.89 -0.67 -4.04
CA GLN A 316 -11.32 0.35 -5.00
C GLN A 316 -10.12 1.22 -5.38
N GLY A 317 -10.16 1.84 -6.57
CA GLY A 317 -9.08 2.65 -7.09
C GLY A 317 -7.88 1.81 -7.56
N ILE A 318 -7.02 1.40 -6.63
CA ILE A 318 -5.78 0.66 -6.92
C ILE A 318 -5.47 -0.34 -5.80
N ALA A 319 -4.85 -1.47 -6.14
CA ALA A 319 -4.14 -2.33 -5.22
C ALA A 319 -3.11 -3.18 -5.98
N ARG A 320 -2.18 -3.80 -5.26
CA ARG A 320 -1.27 -4.81 -5.78
C ARG A 320 -1.46 -6.11 -5.01
N ILE A 321 -1.75 -7.19 -5.73
CA ILE A 321 -1.88 -8.52 -5.15
C ILE A 321 -0.59 -9.29 -5.36
N ASP A 322 -0.03 -9.82 -4.29
CA ASP A 322 1.13 -10.71 -4.34
C ASP A 322 0.65 -12.15 -4.09
N LEU A 323 1.11 -13.07 -4.93
CA LEU A 323 0.70 -14.47 -4.94
C LEU A 323 1.93 -15.38 -4.89
N LEU A 324 1.77 -16.54 -4.27
CA LEU A 324 2.76 -17.62 -4.25
C LEU A 324 2.24 -18.77 -5.10
N ILE A 325 3.11 -19.39 -5.89
CA ILE A 325 2.75 -20.53 -6.74
C ILE A 325 3.62 -21.71 -6.36
N ASP A 326 3.00 -22.85 -6.06
CA ASP A 326 3.70 -24.14 -6.14
C ASP A 326 3.69 -24.59 -7.59
N SER A 327 4.84 -24.45 -8.26
CA SER A 327 4.97 -24.72 -9.68
C SER A 327 4.75 -26.20 -10.05
N LYS A 328 5.00 -27.15 -9.14
CA LYS A 328 4.76 -28.58 -9.39
C LYS A 328 3.30 -28.95 -9.12
N ALA A 329 2.73 -28.48 -8.02
CA ALA A 329 1.32 -28.70 -7.71
C ALA A 329 0.37 -27.85 -8.59
N LYS A 330 0.93 -26.87 -9.32
CA LYS A 330 0.21 -25.87 -10.12
C LYS A 330 -0.88 -25.14 -9.32
N LYS A 331 -0.56 -24.82 -8.08
CA LYS A 331 -1.50 -24.21 -7.13
C LYS A 331 -1.06 -22.80 -6.80
N VAL A 332 -1.99 -21.86 -6.91
CA VAL A 332 -1.81 -20.43 -6.61
C VAL A 332 -2.35 -20.17 -5.21
N TYR A 333 -1.58 -19.44 -4.41
CA TYR A 333 -1.89 -19.06 -3.05
C TYR A 333 -1.87 -17.54 -2.92
N PHE A 334 -2.83 -16.98 -2.19
CA PHE A 334 -2.80 -15.58 -1.78
C PHE A 334 -1.72 -15.33 -0.72
N ASN A 335 -0.78 -14.43 -1.00
CA ASN A 335 0.26 -14.01 -0.05
C ASN A 335 -0.20 -12.80 0.77
N GLU A 336 -0.30 -11.66 0.09
CA GLU A 336 -0.61 -10.35 0.68
C GLU A 336 -1.17 -9.41 -0.39
N ILE A 337 -1.79 -8.33 0.08
CA ILE A 337 -2.34 -7.26 -0.73
C ILE A 337 -1.76 -5.93 -0.25
N ASN A 338 -1.47 -5.03 -1.18
CA ASN A 338 -0.94 -3.69 -0.89
C ASN A 338 -1.93 -2.68 -1.45
N PRO A 339 -2.69 -1.96 -0.61
CA PRO A 339 -3.77 -1.08 -1.07
C PRO A 339 -3.25 0.20 -1.73
N LEU A 340 -1.99 0.58 -1.50
CA LEU A 340 -1.34 1.70 -2.16
C LEU A 340 0.10 1.34 -2.55
N PRO A 341 0.32 0.63 -3.68
CA PRO A 341 1.66 0.15 -4.00
C PRO A 341 2.65 1.30 -4.27
N GLY A 342 3.88 1.15 -3.77
CA GLY A 342 4.99 2.07 -4.02
C GLY A 342 5.20 2.38 -5.50
N SER A 343 5.45 3.66 -5.83
CA SER A 343 5.52 4.17 -7.21
C SER A 343 4.32 3.81 -8.11
N LEU A 344 3.18 3.43 -7.51
CA LEU A 344 1.98 2.89 -8.17
C LEU A 344 2.24 1.65 -9.02
N TYR A 345 3.38 0.96 -8.82
CA TYR A 345 3.83 -0.15 -9.67
C TYR A 345 3.84 0.19 -11.16
N ASN A 346 4.25 1.43 -11.48
CA ASN A 346 4.15 1.99 -12.83
C ASN A 346 4.85 1.20 -13.94
N HIS A 347 5.84 0.36 -13.61
CA HIS A 347 6.55 -0.46 -14.59
C HIS A 347 5.67 -1.58 -15.17
N ASN A 348 4.76 -2.18 -14.39
CA ASN A 348 3.78 -3.15 -14.89
C ASN A 348 2.75 -2.46 -15.78
N TRP A 349 2.30 -1.27 -15.40
CA TRP A 349 1.36 -0.47 -16.18
C TRP A 349 1.95 -0.08 -17.53
N ARG A 350 3.22 0.37 -17.56
CA ARG A 350 3.95 0.64 -18.82
C ARG A 350 4.07 -0.59 -19.70
N ALA A 351 4.40 -1.74 -19.13
CA ALA A 351 4.44 -3.01 -19.87
C ALA A 351 3.06 -3.41 -20.44
N SER A 352 1.99 -2.90 -19.81
CA SER A 352 0.59 -3.10 -20.22
C SER A 352 0.06 -1.96 -21.12
N GLY A 353 0.94 -1.08 -21.61
CA GLY A 353 0.59 0.00 -22.55
C GLY A 353 0.12 1.30 -21.92
N TRP A 354 0.16 1.44 -20.59
CA TRP A 354 -0.26 2.65 -19.89
C TRP A 354 0.92 3.60 -19.67
N SER A 355 0.74 4.88 -20.00
CA SER A 355 1.65 5.90 -19.50
C SER A 355 1.36 6.21 -18.03
N ASN A 356 2.34 6.77 -17.30
CA ASN A 356 2.09 7.23 -15.93
C ASN A 356 1.03 8.34 -15.88
N VAL A 357 0.95 9.17 -16.93
CA VAL A 357 -0.06 10.23 -17.05
C VAL A 357 -1.46 9.61 -17.13
N ASP A 358 -1.64 8.59 -17.97
CA ASP A 358 -2.92 7.89 -18.11
C ASP A 358 -3.31 7.21 -16.80
N LEU A 359 -2.35 6.58 -16.13
CA LEU A 359 -2.57 5.91 -14.84
C LEU A 359 -3.06 6.88 -13.76
N VAL A 360 -2.32 7.98 -13.50
CA VAL A 360 -2.71 8.92 -12.43
C VAL A 360 -4.01 9.64 -12.76
N THR A 361 -4.28 9.91 -14.05
CA THR A 361 -5.53 10.54 -14.48
C THR A 361 -6.69 9.58 -14.24
N ARG A 362 -6.57 8.31 -14.64
CA ARG A 362 -7.61 7.30 -14.42
C ARG A 362 -7.87 7.08 -12.94
N LEU A 363 -6.85 7.10 -12.09
CA LEU A 363 -7.02 6.96 -10.65
C LEU A 363 -7.78 8.13 -10.02
N VAL A 364 -7.55 9.36 -10.50
CA VAL A 364 -8.35 10.53 -10.11
C VAL A 364 -9.80 10.36 -10.56
N ASP A 365 -10.04 9.90 -11.79
CA ASP A 365 -11.39 9.65 -12.29
C ASP A 365 -12.12 8.60 -11.44
N LEU A 366 -11.46 7.48 -11.09
CA LEU A 366 -12.02 6.43 -10.22
C LEU A 366 -12.38 6.96 -8.83
N ALA A 367 -11.57 7.86 -8.26
CA ALA A 367 -11.87 8.50 -6.97
C ALA A 367 -13.17 9.31 -7.03
N GLU A 368 -13.35 10.07 -8.11
CA GLU A 368 -14.53 10.91 -8.32
C GLU A 368 -15.77 10.07 -8.65
N GLU A 369 -15.64 9.02 -9.46
CA GLU A 369 -16.72 8.06 -9.75
C GLU A 369 -17.29 7.47 -8.45
N ARG A 370 -16.40 6.95 -7.58
CA ARG A 370 -16.77 6.40 -6.28
C ARG A 370 -17.47 7.45 -5.40
N TRP A 371 -16.88 8.63 -5.29
CA TRP A 371 -17.43 9.69 -4.44
C TRP A 371 -18.81 10.14 -4.93
N ASN A 372 -18.99 10.33 -6.23
CA ASN A 372 -20.28 10.66 -6.84
C ASN A 372 -21.33 9.58 -6.61
N ALA A 373 -20.95 8.30 -6.61
CA ALA A 373 -21.86 7.21 -6.25
C ALA A 373 -22.28 7.30 -4.78
N LYS A 374 -21.34 7.56 -3.85
CA LYS A 374 -21.62 7.76 -2.43
C LYS A 374 -22.56 8.95 -2.15
N GLN A 375 -22.40 10.07 -2.86
CA GLN A 375 -23.25 11.26 -2.67
C GLN A 375 -24.74 11.02 -3.02
N LYS A 376 -25.05 9.94 -3.76
CA LYS A 376 -26.43 9.57 -4.10
C LYS A 376 -27.12 8.79 -2.97
N LEU A 377 -26.39 8.37 -1.94
CA LEU A 377 -26.93 7.63 -0.81
C LEU A 377 -27.61 8.58 0.17
N THR A 378 -28.75 8.16 0.73
CA THR A 378 -29.39 8.86 1.84
C THR A 378 -28.73 8.43 3.16
N THR A 379 -27.95 9.32 3.76
CA THR A 379 -27.25 9.07 5.04
C THR A 379 -27.88 9.80 6.22
N THR A 380 -28.78 10.76 5.95
CA THR A 380 -29.49 11.53 6.96
C THR A 380 -30.99 11.49 6.67
N PHE A 381 -31.79 11.36 7.74
CA PHE A 381 -33.24 11.39 7.67
C PHE A 381 -33.76 12.54 8.52
N SER A 382 -34.56 13.42 7.94
CA SER A 382 -35.30 14.43 8.71
C SER A 382 -36.46 13.73 9.42
N THR A 383 -36.32 13.49 10.73
CA THR A 383 -37.37 12.91 11.56
C THR A 383 -37.82 13.91 12.62
N ASN A 384 -39.05 13.79 13.10
CA ASN A 384 -39.55 14.58 14.23
C ASN A 384 -39.18 13.97 15.59
N PHE A 385 -38.27 12.97 15.64
CA PHE A 385 -37.94 12.23 16.86
C PHE A 385 -37.49 13.15 18.00
N LEU A 386 -36.79 14.26 17.71
CA LEU A 386 -36.35 15.19 18.74
C LEU A 386 -37.49 16.05 19.31
N LYS A 387 -38.64 16.19 18.63
CA LYS A 387 -39.77 17.01 19.11
C LYS A 387 -40.54 16.39 20.27
N GLN A 388 -40.21 15.17 20.65
CA GLN A 388 -40.84 14.45 21.78
C GLN A 388 -40.09 14.65 23.11
N PHE A 389 -38.96 15.35 23.09
CA PHE A 389 -38.19 15.80 24.24
C PHE A 389 -38.22 17.34 24.27
#